data_AF-A0A258ZR53-F1
#
_entry.id   AF-A0A258ZR53-F1
#
_cell.length_a   1.000
_cell.length_b   1.000
_cell.length_c   1.000
_cell.angle_alpha   90.00
_cell.angle_beta   90.00
_cell.angle_gamma   90.00
#
_symmetry.space_group_name_H-M   'P 1'
#
loop_
_entity.id
_entity.type
_entity.pdbx_description
1 polymer ?
#
loop_
_entity_poly.entity_id
_entity_poly.type
_entity_poly.pdbx_seq_one_letter_code
_entity_poly.pdbx_strand_id
1 'polypeptide(L)'
;MKIFCVGGAVRDELLGLPIQDRDYVVVGATSEAMTQAGYQAVGKDFPVFLHPITHEEYALARTERKTAKGYKGFQVHASPDVTLEQDLARRDLTINAIAKSPVGDLIDPY
;
A
#
# COMPACT_ATOMS: atom_id res chain seq x y z
N MET A 1 -1.99 11.80 -7.02
CA MET A 1 -1.62 10.70 -6.12
C MET A 1 -1.81 11.12 -4.68
N LYS A 2 -2.35 10.24 -3.83
CA LYS A 2 -2.41 10.40 -2.37
C LYS A 2 -1.56 9.28 -1.76
N ILE A 3 -0.78 9.59 -0.73
CA ILE A 3 0.19 8.67 -0.14
C ILE A 3 -0.16 8.51 1.33
N PHE A 4 -0.24 7.27 1.80
CA PHE A 4 -0.54 6.95 3.20
C PHE A 4 0.47 5.94 3.72
N CYS A 5 0.98 6.16 4.93
CA CYS A 5 1.74 5.13 5.63
C CYS A 5 0.76 4.07 6.13
N VAL A 6 1.11 2.79 6.04
CA VAL A 6 0.17 1.69 6.28
C VAL A 6 0.83 0.52 6.99
N GLY A 7 0.02 -0.33 7.62
CA GLY A 7 0.48 -1.63 8.12
C GLY A 7 1.34 -1.55 9.38
N GLY A 8 2.44 -2.30 9.39
CA GLY A 8 3.28 -2.48 10.57
C GLY A 8 3.80 -1.17 11.15
N ALA A 9 4.19 -0.22 10.29
CA ALA A 9 4.67 1.08 10.73
C ALA A 9 3.65 1.86 11.57
N VAL A 10 2.38 1.86 11.14
CA VAL A 10 1.30 2.56 11.84
C VAL A 10 0.96 1.83 13.14
N ARG A 11 0.88 0.50 13.11
CA ARG A 11 0.68 -0.33 14.31
C ARG A 11 1.77 -0.07 15.35
N ASP A 12 3.03 -0.15 14.94
CA ASP A 12 4.17 -0.06 15.84
C ASP A 12 4.25 1.35 16.45
N GLU A 13 3.94 2.39 15.66
CA GLU A 13 3.77 3.75 16.17
C GLU A 13 2.68 3.83 17.26
N LEU A 14 1.50 3.27 17.01
CA LEU A 14 0.38 3.27 17.96
C LEU A 14 0.70 2.51 19.25
N LEU A 15 1.56 1.49 19.17
CA LEU A 15 2.03 0.72 20.33
C LEU A 15 3.24 1.35 21.03
N GLY A 16 3.78 2.47 20.52
CA GLY A 16 5.00 3.10 21.05
C GLY A 16 6.26 2.26 20.84
N LEU A 17 6.24 1.37 19.85
CA LEU A 17 7.36 0.52 19.47
C LEU A 17 8.26 1.21 18.43
N PRO A 18 9.56 0.86 18.36
CA PRO A 18 10.43 1.37 17.32
C PRO A 18 9.97 0.89 15.94
N ILE A 19 9.78 1.83 15.03
CA ILE A 19 9.45 1.54 13.63
C ILE A 19 10.72 1.10 12.91
N GLN A 20 10.71 -0.11 12.36
CA GLN A 20 11.84 -0.65 11.59
C GLN A 20 11.76 -0.24 10.13
N ASP A 21 10.61 -0.47 9.51
CA ASP A 21 10.36 -0.22 8.10
C ASP A 21 9.05 0.56 7.92
N ARG A 22 8.98 1.39 6.87
CA ARG A 22 7.79 2.14 6.51
C ARG A 22 7.29 1.74 5.14
N ASP A 23 6.08 1.23 5.14
CA ASP A 23 5.35 0.91 3.92
C ASP A 23 4.33 2.01 3.63
N TYR A 24 4.25 2.39 2.35
CA TYR A 24 3.31 3.38 1.86
C TYR A 24 2.39 2.77 0.82
N VAL A 25 1.12 3.17 0.86
CA VAL A 25 0.18 2.94 -0.23
C VAL A 25 -0.07 4.24 -0.99
N VAL A 26 -0.09 4.13 -2.31
CA VAL A 26 -0.34 5.24 -3.23
C VAL A 26 -1.68 5.03 -3.93
N VAL A 27 -2.61 5.94 -3.67
CA VAL A 27 -3.97 5.95 -4.22
C VAL A 27 -4.07 6.97 -5.34
N GLY A 28 -4.77 6.64 -6.43
CA GLY A 28 -4.98 7.57 -7.55
C GLY A 28 -3.71 7.86 -8.35
N ALA A 29 -2.88 6.84 -8.59
CA ALA A 29 -1.69 6.90 -9.45
C ALA A 29 -1.61 5.67 -10.34
N THR A 30 -0.88 5.79 -11.45
CA THR A 30 -0.52 4.65 -12.32
C THR A 30 0.96 4.33 -12.18
N SER A 31 1.37 3.16 -12.66
CA SER A 31 2.78 2.76 -12.67
C SER A 31 3.66 3.74 -13.45
N GLU A 32 3.16 4.24 -14.58
CA GLU A 32 3.85 5.24 -15.40
C GLU A 32 4.04 6.54 -14.62
N ALA A 33 3.03 6.98 -13.87
CA ALA A 33 3.13 8.19 -13.04
C ALA A 33 4.17 8.01 -11.92
N MET A 34 4.24 6.82 -11.30
CA MET A 34 5.26 6.50 -10.29
C MET A 34 6.67 6.55 -10.90
N THR A 35 6.89 5.93 -12.06
CA THR A 35 8.19 5.95 -12.74
C THR A 35 8.58 7.35 -13.21
N GLN A 36 7.62 8.14 -13.73
CA GLN A 36 7.87 9.55 -14.09
C GLN A 36 8.24 10.42 -12.89
N ALA A 37 7.72 10.10 -11.70
CA ALA A 37 8.08 10.76 -10.45
C ALA A 37 9.44 10.28 -9.88
N GLY A 38 10.15 9.39 -10.58
CA GLY A 38 11.48 8.91 -10.21
C GLY A 38 11.48 7.69 -9.28
N TYR A 39 10.32 7.09 -9.01
CA TYR A 39 10.25 5.86 -8.23
C TYR A 39 10.73 4.65 -9.05
N GLN A 40 11.48 3.77 -8.40
CA GLN A 40 12.02 2.58 -9.04
C GLN A 40 11.11 1.38 -8.83
N ALA A 41 10.54 0.84 -9.90
CA ALA A 41 9.71 -0.37 -9.81
C ALA A 41 10.52 -1.58 -9.31
N VAL A 42 9.96 -2.31 -8.36
CA VAL A 42 10.53 -3.53 -7.79
C VAL A 42 9.52 -4.66 -7.78
N GLY A 43 9.98 -5.88 -8.08
CA GLY A 43 9.11 -7.05 -8.26
C GLY A 43 8.54 -7.16 -9.67
N LYS A 44 8.12 -8.38 -10.04
CA LYS A 44 7.56 -8.68 -11.38
C LYS A 44 6.04 -8.74 -11.39
N ASP A 45 5.42 -9.10 -10.26
CA ASP A 45 3.99 -9.42 -10.18
C ASP A 45 3.16 -8.37 -9.43
N PHE A 46 3.82 -7.39 -8.80
CA PHE A 46 3.18 -6.39 -7.94
C PHE A 46 3.71 -4.98 -8.22
N PRO A 47 2.84 -3.95 -8.30
CA PRO A 47 3.26 -2.58 -8.55
C PRO A 47 3.78 -1.94 -7.25
N VAL A 48 4.93 -2.41 -6.79
CA VAL A 48 5.69 -1.85 -5.67
C VAL A 48 6.86 -1.04 -6.24
N PHE A 49 7.13 0.11 -5.65
CA PHE A 49 8.19 1.00 -6.07
C PHE A 49 9.02 1.46 -4.88
N LEU A 50 10.31 1.68 -5.09
CA LEU A 50 11.19 2.28 -4.09
C LEU A 50 11.25 3.79 -4.30
N HIS A 51 11.16 4.53 -3.19
CA HIS A 51 11.34 5.97 -3.20
C HIS A 51 12.80 6.35 -3.53
N PRO A 52 13.07 7.30 -4.45
CA PRO A 52 14.41 7.56 -4.98
C PRO A 52 15.45 8.03 -3.97
N ILE A 53 15.02 8.53 -2.81
CA ILE A 53 15.91 9.07 -1.77
C ILE A 53 15.95 8.12 -0.56
N THR A 54 14.77 7.80 -0.02
CA THR A 54 14.65 7.04 1.24
C THR A 54 14.71 5.54 1.03
N HIS A 55 14.48 5.04 -0.19
CA HIS A 55 14.35 3.62 -0.52
C HIS A 55 13.23 2.91 0.25
N GLU A 56 12.28 3.65 0.81
CA GLU A 56 11.06 3.10 1.39
C GLU A 56 10.14 2.55 0.30
N GLU A 57 9.26 1.61 0.67
CA GLU A 57 8.38 0.91 -0.27
C GLU A 57 7.05 1.65 -0.47
N TYR A 58 6.68 1.85 -1.74
CA TYR A 58 5.47 2.54 -2.18
C TYR A 58 4.70 1.62 -3.10
N ALA A 59 3.62 1.03 -2.61
CA ALA A 59 2.74 0.16 -3.39
C ALA A 59 1.55 0.94 -3.95
N LEU A 60 1.19 0.71 -5.21
CA LEU A 60 -0.09 1.20 -5.72
C LEU A 60 -1.25 0.48 -5.01
N ALA A 61 -2.28 1.25 -4.65
CA ALA A 61 -3.52 0.70 -4.10
C ALA A 61 -4.11 -0.33 -5.07
N ARG A 62 -4.53 -1.47 -4.51
CA ARG A 62 -5.00 -2.59 -5.33
C ARG A 62 -6.14 -3.36 -4.68
N THR A 63 -6.90 -4.03 -5.52
CA THR A 63 -7.86 -5.06 -5.11
C THR A 63 -7.36 -6.43 -5.56
N GLU A 64 -7.77 -7.46 -4.83
CA GLU A 64 -7.50 -8.84 -5.18
C GLU A 64 -8.78 -9.47 -5.70
N ARG A 65 -8.81 -9.85 -6.97
CA ARG A 65 -9.94 -10.60 -7.55
C ARG A 65 -9.58 -12.08 -7.61
N LYS A 66 -10.38 -12.91 -6.97
CA LYS A 66 -10.27 -14.37 -7.07
C LYS A 66 -10.68 -14.83 -8.47
N THR A 67 -9.72 -15.26 -9.28
CA THR A 67 -9.94 -15.64 -10.69
C THR A 67 -10.04 -17.16 -10.90
N ALA A 68 -9.59 -17.99 -9.95
CA ALA A 68 -9.63 -19.45 -10.09
C ALA A 68 -9.91 -20.19 -8.77
N LYS A 69 -10.40 -21.44 -8.87
CA LYS A 69 -10.46 -22.38 -7.75
C LYS A 69 -9.05 -22.89 -7.43
N GLY A 70 -8.49 -22.46 -6.30
CA GLY A 70 -7.18 -22.90 -5.78
C GLY A 70 -6.40 -21.76 -5.12
N TYR A 71 -5.26 -22.07 -4.49
CA TYR A 71 -4.41 -21.10 -3.76
C TYR A 71 -3.63 -20.13 -4.67
N LYS A 72 -3.61 -20.33 -5.99
CA LYS A 72 -2.80 -19.53 -6.95
C LYS A 72 -3.61 -18.56 -7.83
N GLY A 73 -4.87 -18.28 -7.49
CA GLY A 73 -5.80 -17.58 -8.38
C GLY A 73 -6.17 -16.17 -7.95
N PHE A 74 -5.20 -15.31 -7.60
CA PHE A 74 -5.47 -13.90 -7.31
C PHE A 74 -4.93 -13.04 -8.45
N GLN A 75 -5.82 -12.37 -9.17
CA GLN A 75 -5.42 -11.33 -10.10
C GLN A 75 -5.37 -10.01 -9.33
N VAL A 76 -4.18 -9.41 -9.32
CA VAL A 76 -3.96 -8.07 -8.77
C VAL A 76 -4.54 -7.06 -9.76
N HIS A 77 -5.44 -6.23 -9.27
CA HIS A 77 -5.94 -5.08 -10.01
C HIS A 77 -5.53 -3.80 -9.29
N ALA A 78 -4.50 -3.14 -9.82
CA ALA A 78 -4.09 -1.80 -9.41
C ALA A 78 -4.58 -0.80 -10.47
N SER A 79 -5.44 0.11 -10.05
CA SER A 79 -6.01 1.16 -10.90
C SER A 79 -6.08 2.46 -10.09
N PRO A 80 -5.97 3.64 -10.72
CA PRO A 80 -6.22 4.91 -10.05
C PRO A 80 -7.58 5.00 -9.33
N ASP A 81 -8.56 4.19 -9.74
CA ASP A 81 -9.91 4.16 -9.17
C ASP A 81 -10.00 3.33 -7.87
N VAL A 82 -8.96 2.55 -7.54
CA VAL A 82 -8.95 1.76 -6.29
C VAL A 82 -8.81 2.70 -5.10
N THR A 83 -9.73 2.61 -4.14
CA THR A 83 -9.71 3.46 -2.95
C THR A 83 -8.79 2.91 -1.86
N LEU A 84 -8.46 3.76 -0.88
CA LEU A 84 -7.69 3.35 0.29
C LEU A 84 -8.41 2.23 1.05
N GLU A 85 -9.71 2.39 1.27
CA GLU A 85 -10.56 1.44 2.00
C GLU A 85 -10.56 0.07 1.32
N GLN A 86 -10.58 0.03 -0.01
CA GLN A 86 -10.49 -1.21 -0.79
C GLN A 86 -9.14 -1.91 -0.64
N ASP A 87 -8.04 -1.15 -0.55
CA ASP A 87 -6.71 -1.72 -0.26
C ASP A 87 -6.58 -2.19 1.20
N LEU A 88 -7.15 -1.47 2.15
CA LEU A 88 -7.17 -1.88 3.56
C LEU A 88 -8.02 -3.14 3.77
N ALA A 89 -9.15 -3.26 3.06
CA ALA A 89 -10.07 -4.40 3.14
C ALA A 89 -9.47 -5.75 2.75
N ARG A 90 -8.43 -5.77 1.91
CA ARG A 90 -7.77 -7.02 1.49
C ARG A 90 -6.67 -7.49 2.44
N ARG A 91 -6.35 -6.71 3.48
CA ARG A 91 -5.30 -7.06 4.45
C ARG A 91 -5.79 -8.17 5.37
N ASP A 92 -4.83 -8.94 5.87
CA ASP A 92 -5.06 -10.15 6.64
C ASP A 92 -5.59 -9.88 8.06
N LEU A 93 -5.01 -8.90 8.75
CA LEU A 93 -5.31 -8.55 10.13
C LEU A 93 -5.73 -7.08 10.23
N THR A 94 -6.77 -6.79 11.03
CA THR A 94 -7.29 -5.42 11.23
C THR A 94 -6.24 -4.47 11.78
N ILE A 95 -5.38 -4.96 12.69
CA ILE A 95 -4.26 -4.19 13.25
C ILE A 95 -3.24 -3.75 12.18
N ASN A 96 -3.18 -4.45 11.04
CA ASN A 96 -2.34 -4.08 9.90
C ASN A 96 -3.14 -3.32 8.81
N ALA A 97 -4.45 -3.12 9.00
CA ALA A 97 -5.37 -2.47 8.09
C ALA A 97 -5.66 -1.00 8.45
N ILE A 98 -4.70 -0.36 9.11
CA ILE A 98 -4.74 1.06 9.48
C ILE A 98 -3.84 1.84 8.53
N ALA A 99 -4.31 3.00 8.08
CA ALA A 99 -3.53 3.95 7.31
C ALA A 99 -3.37 5.27 8.06
N LYS A 100 -2.24 5.94 7.84
CA LYS A 100 -1.94 7.26 8.37
C LYS A 100 -1.64 8.22 7.23
N SER A 101 -2.35 9.34 7.21
CA SER A 101 -2.16 10.39 6.22
C SER A 101 -0.90 11.22 6.50
N PRO A 102 -0.42 12.00 5.51
CA PRO A 102 0.74 12.88 5.70
C PRO A 102 0.54 13.98 6.76
N VAL A 103 -0.71 14.33 7.07
CA VAL A 103 -1.05 15.31 8.10
C VAL A 103 -1.25 14.68 9.49
N GLY A 104 -1.15 13.35 9.58
CA GLY A 104 -1.24 12.61 10.84
C GLY A 104 -2.59 11.95 11.12
N ASP A 105 -3.63 12.22 10.32
CA ASP A 105 -4.93 11.59 10.48
C ASP A 105 -4.85 10.08 10.28
N LEU A 106 -5.49 9.32 11.17
CA LEU A 106 -5.63 7.87 11.08
C LEU A 106 -6.93 7.52 10.35
N ILE A 107 -6.81 6.58 9.41
CA ILE A 107 -7.93 5.97 8.69
C ILE A 107 -7.95 4.49 9.09
N ASP A 108 -8.98 4.12 9.84
CA ASP A 108 -9.18 2.78 10.37
C ASP A 108 -10.62 2.31 10.10
N PRO A 109 -10.86 1.60 8.98
CA PRO A 109 -12.20 1.17 8.61
C PRO A 109 -12.70 -0.10 9.35
N TYR A 110 -11.89 -0.73 10.21
CA TYR A 110 -12.19 -2.04 10.84
C TYR A 110 -11.93 -2.06 12.35
#